data_AF-A0A420ZAH4-F1
#
_entry.id   AF-A0A420ZAH4-F1
#
_cell.length_a   1.000
_cell.length_b   1.000
_cell.length_c   1.000
_cell.angle_alpha   90.00
_cell.angle_beta   90.00
_cell.angle_gamma   90.00
#
_symmetry.space_group_name_H-M   'P 1'
#
loop_
_entity.id
_entity.type
_entity.pdbx_description
1 polymer ?
#
loop_
_entity_poly.entity_id
_entity_poly.type
_entity_poly.pdbx_seq_one_letter_code
_entity_poly.pdbx_strand_id
1 'polypeptide(L)'
;MTDIKTMFGDLTAQMVDLPTIPPTLDPNINKDEFAYQHLLSGLKKHPQILIVKIADKMHNLHTIGGLSLTRQQRYVEISEQQYLPLARSSQHIPTSLTDEFQKSIDQAKQTS
;
A
#
# COMPACT_ATOMS: atom_id res chain seq x y z
N MET A 1 13.33 -14.80 -0.29
CA MET A 1 14.07 -13.63 0.24
C MET A 1 15.56 -13.67 -0.08
N THR A 2 16.19 -14.86 -0.12
CA THR A 2 17.61 -15.02 -0.48
C THR A 2 17.94 -14.42 -1.85
N ASP A 3 17.07 -14.61 -2.84
CA ASP A 3 17.30 -14.12 -4.20
C ASP A 3 17.30 -12.59 -4.30
N ILE A 4 16.37 -11.92 -3.62
CA ILE A 4 16.30 -10.44 -3.59
C ILE A 4 17.52 -9.87 -2.88
N LYS A 5 17.94 -10.47 -1.77
CA LYS A 5 19.14 -10.07 -1.05
C LYS A 5 20.39 -10.23 -1.91
N THR A 6 20.52 -11.36 -2.61
CA THR A 6 21.67 -11.62 -3.50
C THR A 6 21.72 -10.65 -4.68
N MET A 7 20.56 -10.29 -5.26
CA MET A 7 20.50 -9.42 -6.44
C MET A 7 20.51 -7.92 -6.12
N PHE A 8 19.89 -7.50 -5.03
CA PHE A 8 19.58 -6.09 -4.74
C PHE A 8 20.07 -5.62 -3.36
N GLY A 9 20.79 -6.47 -2.63
CA GLY A 9 21.37 -6.16 -1.33
C GLY A 9 20.39 -6.20 -0.15
N ASP A 10 20.95 -6.02 1.04
CA ASP A 10 20.23 -6.18 2.31
C ASP A 10 19.12 -5.17 2.53
N LEU A 11 19.34 -3.90 2.15
CA LEU A 11 18.36 -2.83 2.35
C LEU A 11 17.08 -3.10 1.55
N THR A 12 17.23 -3.45 0.27
CA THR A 12 16.10 -3.76 -0.62
C THR A 12 15.34 -4.98 -0.11
N ALA A 13 16.06 -6.02 0.29
CA ALA A 13 15.45 -7.23 0.85
C ALA A 13 14.61 -6.91 2.11
N GLN A 14 15.14 -6.09 3.03
CA GLN A 14 14.40 -5.66 4.22
C GLN A 14 13.17 -4.81 3.87
N MET A 15 13.30 -3.89 2.93
CA MET A 15 12.18 -3.04 2.51
C MET A 15 11.03 -3.81 1.86
N VAL A 16 11.33 -4.91 1.17
CA VAL A 16 10.32 -5.80 0.57
C VAL A 16 9.72 -6.73 1.63
N ASP A 17 10.53 -7.26 2.53
CA ASP A 17 10.11 -8.24 3.53
C ASP A 17 9.16 -7.63 4.58
N LEU A 18 9.50 -6.44 5.09
CA LEU A 18 8.74 -5.79 6.18
C LEU A 18 7.24 -5.58 5.90
N PRO A 19 6.80 -5.13 4.71
CA PRO A 19 5.39 -4.99 4.39
C PRO A 19 4.75 -6.24 3.74
N THR A 20 5.44 -7.39 3.71
CA THR A 20 4.93 -8.61 3.09
C THR A 20 4.10 -9.42 4.09
N ILE A 21 2.90 -9.84 3.67
CA ILE A 21 2.06 -10.74 4.46
C ILE A 21 2.60 -12.17 4.31
N PRO A 22 2.91 -12.88 5.41
CA PRO A 22 3.40 -14.24 5.31
C PRO A 22 2.29 -15.16 4.81
N PRO A 23 2.61 -16.16 3.98
CA PRO A 23 1.62 -17.13 3.49
C PRO A 23 1.02 -17.98 4.62
N THR A 24 1.67 -18.01 5.78
CA THR A 24 1.25 -18.70 7.00
C THR A 24 0.33 -17.88 7.91
N LEU A 25 -0.15 -16.71 7.46
CA LEU A 25 -1.08 -15.90 8.24
C LEU A 25 -2.37 -16.68 8.51
N ASP A 26 -2.79 -16.71 9.79
CA ASP A 26 -4.04 -17.36 10.21
C ASP A 26 -5.23 -16.81 9.38
N PRO A 27 -6.03 -17.68 8.73
CA PRO A 27 -7.20 -17.27 7.95
C PRO A 27 -8.23 -16.45 8.73
N ASN A 28 -8.27 -16.55 10.06
CA ASN A 28 -9.18 -15.78 10.91
C ASN A 28 -8.71 -14.34 11.14
N ILE A 29 -7.46 -14.01 10.80
CA ILE A 29 -6.94 -12.64 10.91
C ILE A 29 -7.42 -11.81 9.73
N ASN A 30 -7.93 -10.61 10.02
CA ASN A 30 -8.24 -9.63 8.98
C ASN A 30 -6.95 -9.23 8.25
N LYS A 31 -6.86 -9.64 6.97
CA LYS A 31 -5.67 -9.43 6.14
C LYS A 31 -5.36 -7.94 5.92
N ASP A 32 -6.38 -7.10 5.79
CA ASP A 32 -6.19 -5.66 5.56
C ASP A 32 -5.60 -4.99 6.80
N GLU A 33 -6.14 -5.33 7.97
CA GLU A 33 -5.64 -4.82 9.26
C GLU A 33 -4.20 -5.29 9.51
N PHE A 34 -3.93 -6.58 9.29
CA PHE A 34 -2.58 -7.13 9.43
C PHE A 34 -1.59 -6.44 8.50
N ALA A 35 -1.96 -6.26 7.23
CA ALA A 35 -1.15 -5.57 6.24
C ALA A 35 -0.87 -4.12 6.64
N TYR A 36 -1.87 -3.43 7.16
CA TYR A 36 -1.74 -2.06 7.65
C TYR A 36 -0.76 -1.97 8.83
N GLN A 37 -0.90 -2.83 9.84
CA GLN A 37 0.02 -2.86 10.98
C GLN A 37 1.46 -3.22 10.57
N HIS A 38 1.62 -4.15 9.62
CA HIS A 38 2.94 -4.50 9.06
C HIS A 38 3.56 -3.34 8.30
N LEU A 39 2.76 -2.64 7.49
CA LEU A 39 3.20 -1.42 6.82
C LEU A 39 3.69 -0.40 7.86
N LEU A 40 2.90 -0.08 8.89
CA LEU A 40 3.30 0.87 9.94
C LEU A 40 4.62 0.46 10.60
N SER A 41 4.84 -0.83 10.86
CA SER A 41 6.11 -1.34 11.38
C SER A 41 7.28 -1.13 10.40
N GLY A 42 7.05 -1.40 9.11
CA GLY A 42 8.03 -1.14 8.05
C GLY A 42 8.38 0.33 7.90
N LEU A 43 7.39 1.23 7.97
CA LEU A 43 7.60 2.67 7.84
C LEU A 43 8.45 3.25 8.97
N LYS A 44 8.40 2.69 10.18
CA LYS A 44 9.27 3.09 11.30
C LYS A 44 10.76 2.90 10.98
N LYS A 45 11.11 1.91 10.15
CA LYS A 45 12.50 1.60 9.77
C LYS A 45 12.88 2.25 8.43
N HIS A 46 11.95 2.24 7.49
CA HIS A 46 12.17 2.65 6.11
C HIS A 46 10.95 3.42 5.58
N PRO A 47 10.85 4.73 5.86
CA PRO A 47 9.69 5.54 5.47
C PRO A 47 9.46 5.59 3.95
N GLN A 48 10.52 5.41 3.14
CA GLN A 48 10.43 5.33 1.68
C GLN A 48 9.56 4.16 1.17
N ILE A 49 9.29 3.13 1.98
CA ILE A 49 8.34 2.06 1.64
C ILE A 49 6.95 2.65 1.32
N LEU A 50 6.58 3.76 1.97
CA LEU A 50 5.29 4.40 1.74
C LEU A 50 5.15 4.90 0.30
N ILE A 51 6.23 5.41 -0.32
CA ILE A 51 6.22 5.85 -1.73
C ILE A 51 5.86 4.68 -2.65
N VAL A 52 6.53 3.54 -2.44
CA VAL A 52 6.29 2.33 -3.23
C VAL A 52 4.85 1.84 -3.06
N LYS A 53 4.32 1.86 -1.82
CA LYS A 53 2.95 1.44 -1.56
C LYS A 53 1.90 2.41 -2.11
N ILE A 54 2.15 3.71 -2.09
CA ILE A 54 1.26 4.69 -2.72
C ILE A 54 1.24 4.47 -4.24
N ALA A 55 2.41 4.29 -4.87
CA ALA A 55 2.48 4.02 -6.31
C ALA A 55 1.73 2.73 -6.71
N ASP A 56 1.90 1.65 -5.93
CA ASP A 56 1.16 0.41 -6.10
C ASP A 56 -0.36 0.63 -5.93
N LYS A 57 -0.79 1.36 -4.90
CA LYS A 57 -2.22 1.67 -4.70
C LYS A 57 -2.81 2.51 -5.82
N MET A 58 -2.10 3.52 -6.31
CA MET A 58 -2.53 4.33 -7.46
C MET A 58 -2.71 3.46 -8.70
N HIS A 59 -1.75 2.60 -9.01
CA HIS A 59 -1.87 1.65 -10.12
C HIS A 59 -3.10 0.74 -9.95
N ASN A 60 -3.29 0.16 -8.77
CA ASN A 60 -4.43 -0.70 -8.47
C ASN A 60 -5.78 0.03 -8.63
N LEU A 61 -5.87 1.30 -8.23
CA LEU A 61 -7.06 2.13 -8.41
C LEU A 61 -7.37 2.39 -9.90
N HIS A 62 -6.35 2.56 -10.74
CA HIS A 62 -6.54 2.71 -12.18
C HIS A 62 -7.00 1.43 -12.88
N THR A 63 -6.67 0.25 -12.34
CA THR A 63 -7.04 -1.05 -12.93
C THR A 63 -8.18 -1.75 -12.19
N ILE A 64 -8.86 -1.06 -11.28
CA ILE A 64 -9.81 -1.65 -10.31
C ILE A 64 -11.07 -2.25 -10.96
N GLY A 65 -11.42 -1.79 -12.17
CA GLY A 65 -12.64 -2.21 -12.90
C GLY A 65 -12.73 -3.70 -13.22
N GLY A 66 -11.61 -4.45 -13.14
CA GLY A 66 -11.61 -5.91 -13.29
C GLY A 66 -12.09 -6.68 -12.06
N LEU A 67 -12.34 -6.02 -10.93
CA LEU A 67 -12.80 -6.65 -9.68
C LEU A 67 -14.32 -6.57 -9.53
N SER A 68 -14.90 -7.39 -8.63
CA SER A 68 -16.31 -7.24 -8.25
C SER A 68 -16.55 -5.93 -7.50
N LEU A 69 -17.74 -5.34 -7.64
CA LEU A 69 -18.09 -4.04 -7.04
C LEU A 69 -17.74 -3.95 -5.54
N THR A 70 -18.08 -4.96 -4.75
CA THR A 70 -17.74 -5.03 -3.32
C THR A 70 -16.23 -4.94 -3.07
N ARG A 71 -15.42 -5.60 -3.92
CA ARG A 71 -13.96 -5.52 -3.82
C ARG A 71 -13.44 -4.16 -4.27
N GLN A 72 -14.05 -3.55 -5.29
CA GLN A 72 -13.69 -2.20 -5.73
C GLN A 72 -13.91 -1.20 -4.59
N GLN A 73 -15.11 -1.19 -4.01
CA GLN A 73 -15.48 -0.34 -2.87
C GLN A 73 -14.52 -0.53 -1.69
N ARG A 74 -14.18 -1.80 -1.37
CA ARG A 74 -13.23 -2.10 -0.29
C ARG A 74 -11.83 -1.55 -0.56
N TYR A 75 -11.33 -1.66 -1.79
CA TYR A 75 -10.02 -1.13 -2.18
C TYR A 75 -9.98 0.40 -2.10
N VAL A 76 -11.03 1.06 -2.56
CA VAL A 76 -11.19 2.52 -2.46
C VAL A 76 -11.25 2.96 -1.00
N GLU A 77 -12.09 2.31 -0.18
CA GLU A 77 -12.24 2.60 1.26
C GLU A 77 -10.90 2.50 1.99
N ILE A 78 -10.15 1.41 1.78
CA ILE A 78 -8.83 1.23 2.38
C ILE A 78 -7.85 2.33 1.94
N SER A 79 -7.83 2.63 0.64
CA SER A 79 -6.91 3.64 0.08
C SER A 79 -7.18 5.02 0.69
N GLU A 80 -8.46 5.38 0.85
CA GLU A 80 -8.89 6.64 1.44
C GLU A 80 -8.71 6.71 2.96
N GLN A 81 -9.11 5.68 3.70
CA GLN A 81 -9.17 5.75 5.15
C GLN A 81 -7.83 5.40 5.82
N GLN A 82 -6.98 4.61 5.17
CA GLN A 82 -5.71 4.15 5.76
C GLN A 82 -4.50 4.80 5.08
N TYR A 83 -4.40 4.72 3.76
CA TYR A 83 -3.16 5.09 3.06
C TYR A 83 -3.03 6.58 2.80
N LEU A 84 -4.13 7.25 2.43
CA LEU A 84 -4.14 8.68 2.16
C LEU A 84 -3.78 9.53 3.41
N PRO A 85 -4.27 9.24 4.63
CA PRO A 85 -3.81 9.92 5.84
C PRO A 85 -2.32 9.73 6.12
N LEU A 86 -1.77 8.54 5.85
CA LEU A 86 -0.33 8.30 5.97
C LEU A 86 0.47 9.12 4.95
N ALA A 87 0.00 9.20 3.71
CA ALA A 87 0.63 10.03 2.68
C ALA A 87 0.65 11.51 3.11
N ARG A 88 -0.49 12.03 3.60
CA ARG A 88 -0.64 13.42 4.05
C ARG A 88 0.23 13.78 5.27
N SER A 89 0.39 12.84 6.19
CA SER A 89 1.16 13.07 7.43
C SER A 89 2.65 12.82 7.28
N SER A 90 3.09 12.20 6.19
CA SER A 90 4.49 11.86 5.97
C SER A 90 5.28 13.01 5.34
N GLN A 91 6.32 13.46 6.03
CA GLN A 91 7.29 14.43 5.51
C GLN A 91 8.09 13.91 4.29
N HIS A 92 8.07 12.60 4.04
CA HIS A 92 8.83 11.95 2.97
C HIS A 92 8.04 11.82 1.67
N ILE A 93 6.75 12.18 1.69
CA ILE A 93 5.87 12.12 0.51
C ILE A 93 5.67 13.56 -0.01
N PRO A 94 6.04 13.85 -1.26
CA PRO A 94 5.77 15.15 -1.86
C PRO A 94 4.26 15.40 -1.94
N THR A 95 3.82 16.63 -1.65
CA THR A 95 2.40 17.02 -1.74
C THR A 95 1.80 16.69 -3.11
N SER A 96 2.54 16.89 -4.19
CA SER A 96 2.09 16.55 -5.55
C SER A 96 1.75 15.06 -5.73
N LEU A 97 2.48 14.17 -5.07
CA LEU A 97 2.18 12.73 -5.11
C LEU A 97 0.93 12.40 -4.28
N THR A 98 0.75 13.07 -3.14
CA THR A 98 -0.45 12.94 -2.30
C THR A 98 -1.69 13.43 -3.06
N ASP A 99 -1.60 14.55 -3.77
CA ASP A 99 -2.69 15.11 -4.57
C ASP A 99 -3.05 14.18 -5.73
N GLU A 100 -2.05 13.61 -6.41
CA GLU A 100 -2.31 12.64 -7.49
C GLU A 100 -2.95 11.36 -6.95
N PHE A 101 -2.53 10.89 -5.77
CA PHE A 101 -3.16 9.74 -5.13
C PHE A 101 -4.63 10.01 -4.76
N GLN A 102 -4.95 11.20 -4.25
CA GLN A 102 -6.35 11.60 -4.01
C GLN A 102 -7.17 11.58 -5.31
N LYS A 103 -6.63 12.11 -6.41
CA LYS A 103 -7.34 12.07 -7.71
C LYS A 103 -7.61 10.63 -8.17
N SER A 104 -6.65 9.73 -8.02
CA SER A 104 -6.86 8.30 -8.35
C SER A 104 -7.99 7.69 -7.52
N ILE A 105 -8.09 8.04 -6.22
CA ILE A 105 -9.19 7.60 -5.35
C ILE A 105 -10.53 8.15 -5.85
N ASP A 106 -10.58 9.45 -6.16
CA ASP A 106 -11.80 10.12 -6.59
C ASP A 106 -12.31 9.58 -7.94
N GLN A 107 -11.40 9.26 -8.86
CA GLN A 107 -11.72 8.62 -10.13
C GLN A 107 -12.29 7.22 -9.93
N ALA A 108 -11.66 6.39 -9.09
CA ALA A 108 -12.13 5.04 -8.81
C ALA A 108 -13.53 5.01 -8.16
N LYS A 109 -13.88 6.04 -7.38
CA LYS A 109 -15.22 6.22 -6.81
C LYS A 109 -16.30 6.52 -7.85
N GLN A 110 -15.96 7.17 -8.95
CA GLN A 110 -16.92 7.51 -10.01
C GLN A 110 -17.26 6.31 -10.91
N THR A 111 -16.38 5.30 -10.91
CA THR A 111 -16.51 4.09 -11.74
C THR A 111 -17.02 2.86 -10.96
N SER A 112 -17.13 2.96 -9.63
CA SER A 112 -17.63 1.91 -8.73
C SER A 112 -19.07 2.21 -8.34
#